data_AF-A0PJC9-F1
#
_entry.id   AF-A0PJC9-F1
#
_cell.length_a   1.000
_cell.length_b   1.000
_cell.length_c   1.000
_cell.angle_alpha   90.00
_cell.angle_beta   90.00
_cell.angle_gamma   90.00
#
_symmetry.space_group_name_H-M   'P 1'
#
loop_
_entity.id
_entity.type
_entity.pdbx_description
1 polymer ?
#
loop_
_entity_poly.entity_id
_entity_poly.type
_entity_poly.pdbx_seq_one_letter_code
_entity_poly.pdbx_strand_id
1 'polypeptide(L)'
;NEILELKCNLENKKEEVSRLEEQMNGLKTSNEHLQKHVEDLLTKLKEAKEQQASMEEKFHNELNAHIKLSNLYKSAADDSEAKSNELTRAVEELHKLLKEAGEANKAIQDHLLEVEQSKDQMEKEMLEKIGRLEKELENANDLLSATKRKGAILSEEELAAMSPTAAAVAKIVKPGMKLTELYNAYVETQDQLLLEKLENKRINKYLDEIVKEVEAKAPILKRQREEYERAQKAVASLSVKLEQAMKEIQRLQEDTDKANKQSSVLERDNRRMEIQVKDLSQQIRVLLMELEEARGNHVIRDEEVSSADISSSSEVISQHLVSYRNIEELQQQNQRLLVALRELGETREREEQETTSSKITELQLKLESALTELEQLRKSRQHQMQLVDSIVRQRDMYRILLSQTTGVAIPLHASSLDDVSLASTPKRPSTSQTVSTPAPVPVIESTEAIEAKAALKQLQEIFENYKKKKK
;
A
#
# COMPACT_ATOMS: atom_id res chain seq x y z
N ASN A 1 -108.47 19.48 -60.95
CA ASN A 1 -107.47 20.49 -60.54
C ASN A 1 -106.88 20.18 -59.16
N GLU A 2 -107.68 19.99 -58.12
CA GLU A 2 -107.19 19.72 -56.74
C GLU A 2 -106.24 18.50 -56.60
N ILE A 3 -106.50 17.37 -57.27
CA ILE A 3 -105.62 16.17 -57.17
C ILE A 3 -104.22 16.45 -57.76
N LEU A 4 -104.12 17.30 -58.78
CA LEU A 4 -102.86 17.65 -59.44
C LEU A 4 -102.04 18.62 -58.57
N GLU A 5 -102.71 19.58 -57.92
CA GLU A 5 -102.09 20.47 -56.92
C GLU A 5 -101.60 19.70 -55.69
N LEU A 6 -102.39 18.73 -55.19
CA LEU A 6 -101.96 17.87 -54.08
C LEU A 6 -100.76 17.00 -54.43
N LYS A 7 -100.69 16.46 -55.66
CA LYS A 7 -99.51 15.72 -56.15
C LYS A 7 -98.28 16.60 -56.28
N CYS A 8 -98.44 17.82 -56.84
CA CYS A 8 -97.34 18.79 -56.94
C CYS A 8 -96.82 19.20 -55.56
N ASN A 9 -97.72 19.47 -54.61
CA ASN A 9 -97.35 19.80 -53.23
C ASN A 9 -96.68 18.62 -52.49
N LEU A 10 -97.14 17.39 -52.72
CA LEU A 10 -96.50 16.20 -52.16
C LEU A 10 -95.07 16.05 -52.68
N GLU A 11 -94.86 16.24 -53.98
CA GLU A 11 -93.53 16.13 -54.59
C GLU A 11 -92.59 17.23 -54.09
N ASN A 12 -93.05 18.48 -54.05
CA ASN A 12 -92.29 19.59 -53.46
C ASN A 12 -91.90 19.32 -51.99
N LYS A 13 -92.80 18.71 -51.20
CA LYS A 13 -92.51 18.35 -49.81
C LYS A 13 -91.53 17.18 -49.70
N LYS A 14 -91.57 16.20 -50.61
CA LYS A 14 -90.57 15.13 -50.66
C LYS A 14 -89.19 15.65 -51.04
N GLU A 15 -89.10 16.54 -52.02
CA GLU A 15 -87.84 17.19 -52.39
C GLU A 15 -87.29 18.03 -51.23
N GLU A 16 -88.16 18.74 -50.50
CA GLU A 16 -87.76 19.49 -49.30
C GLU A 16 -87.25 18.58 -48.18
N VAL A 17 -87.90 17.43 -47.94
CA VAL A 17 -87.44 16.41 -46.98
C VAL A 17 -86.10 15.83 -47.40
N SER A 18 -85.94 15.43 -48.68
CA SER A 18 -84.67 14.89 -49.20
C SER A 18 -83.53 15.90 -49.05
N ARG A 19 -83.79 17.19 -49.33
CA ARG A 19 -82.79 18.25 -49.14
C ARG A 19 -82.43 18.45 -47.67
N LEU A 20 -83.40 18.38 -46.76
CA LEU A 20 -83.16 18.48 -45.32
C LEU A 20 -82.40 17.25 -44.78
N GLU A 21 -82.68 16.05 -45.31
CA GLU A 21 -81.94 14.82 -44.97
C GLU A 21 -80.49 14.89 -45.44
N GLU A 22 -80.23 15.38 -46.66
CA GLU A 22 -78.88 15.62 -47.15
C GLU A 22 -78.12 16.65 -46.30
N GLN A 23 -78.78 17.76 -45.93
CA GLN A 23 -78.20 18.76 -45.02
C GLN A 23 -77.92 18.18 -43.64
N MET A 24 -78.85 17.40 -43.07
CA MET A 24 -78.67 16.73 -41.79
C MET A 24 -77.49 15.76 -41.83
N ASN A 25 -77.37 14.97 -42.90
CA ASN A 25 -76.27 14.03 -43.08
C ASN A 25 -74.93 14.77 -43.24
N GLY A 26 -74.89 15.88 -43.98
CA GLY A 26 -73.71 16.74 -44.10
C GLY A 26 -73.29 17.37 -42.76
N LEU A 27 -74.25 17.85 -41.97
CA LEU A 27 -73.98 18.34 -40.62
C LEU A 27 -73.49 17.23 -39.69
N LYS A 28 -74.04 16.02 -39.80
CA LYS A 28 -73.63 14.86 -39.01
C LYS A 28 -72.20 14.44 -39.31
N THR A 29 -71.82 14.33 -40.59
CA THR A 29 -70.45 13.98 -40.98
C THR A 29 -69.46 15.08 -40.60
N SER A 30 -69.84 16.35 -40.72
CA SER A 30 -69.04 17.48 -40.25
C SER A 30 -68.82 17.43 -38.73
N ASN A 31 -69.87 17.12 -37.97
CA ASN A 31 -69.77 16.99 -36.51
C ASN A 31 -68.90 15.80 -36.10
N GLU A 32 -69.03 14.65 -36.76
CA GLU A 32 -68.15 13.48 -36.55
C GLU A 32 -66.68 13.80 -36.87
N HIS A 33 -66.43 14.57 -37.94
CA HIS A 33 -65.08 15.01 -38.28
C HIS A 33 -64.50 15.98 -37.25
N LEU A 34 -65.29 16.96 -36.81
CA LEU A 34 -64.90 17.88 -35.74
C LEU A 34 -64.63 17.15 -34.43
N GLN A 35 -65.45 16.17 -34.08
CA GLN A 35 -65.27 15.37 -32.87
C GLN A 35 -63.96 14.57 -32.92
N LYS A 36 -63.67 13.90 -34.04
CA LYS A 36 -62.37 13.22 -34.24
C LYS A 36 -61.20 14.20 -34.16
N HIS A 37 -61.34 15.38 -34.75
CA HIS A 37 -60.28 16.40 -34.69
C HIS A 37 -60.03 16.88 -33.25
N VAL A 38 -61.09 17.06 -32.45
CA VAL A 38 -60.97 17.40 -31.03
C VAL A 38 -60.30 16.26 -30.24
N GLU A 39 -60.67 15.02 -30.50
CA GLU A 39 -60.02 13.85 -29.88
C GLU A 39 -58.53 13.77 -30.22
N ASP A 40 -58.15 13.98 -31.49
CA ASP A 40 -56.76 14.03 -31.95
C ASP A 40 -55.96 15.19 -31.31
N LEU A 41 -56.59 16.35 -31.10
CA LEU A 41 -55.95 17.47 -30.42
C LEU A 41 -55.78 17.18 -28.92
N LEU A 42 -56.74 16.51 -28.29
CA LEU A 42 -56.65 16.11 -26.88
C LEU A 42 -55.56 15.06 -26.65
N THR A 43 -55.41 14.07 -27.54
CA THR A 43 -54.32 13.08 -27.45
C THR A 43 -52.96 13.74 -27.62
N LYS A 44 -52.79 14.61 -28.62
CA LYS A 44 -51.55 15.39 -28.80
C LYS A 44 -51.23 16.28 -27.60
N LEU A 45 -52.23 16.93 -27.02
CA LEU A 45 -52.05 17.75 -25.81
C LEU A 45 -51.61 16.90 -24.61
N LYS A 46 -52.13 15.68 -24.49
CA LYS A 46 -51.73 14.74 -23.43
C LYS A 46 -50.30 14.26 -23.62
N GLU A 47 -49.94 13.85 -24.84
CA GLU A 47 -48.58 13.42 -25.19
C GLU A 47 -47.57 14.54 -24.95
N ALA A 48 -47.87 15.77 -25.36
CA ALA A 48 -47.01 16.93 -25.12
C ALA A 48 -46.81 17.19 -23.62
N LYS A 49 -47.85 17.05 -22.80
CA LYS A 49 -47.75 17.18 -21.34
C LYS A 49 -46.92 16.07 -20.70
N GLU A 50 -47.08 14.83 -21.16
CA GLU A 50 -46.27 13.69 -20.67
C GLU A 50 -44.80 13.86 -21.06
N GLN A 51 -44.51 14.32 -22.29
CA GLN A 51 -43.16 14.65 -22.72
C GLN A 51 -42.56 15.80 -21.90
N GLN A 52 -43.33 16.86 -21.64
CA GLN A 52 -42.88 17.97 -20.79
C GLN A 52 -42.56 17.50 -19.37
N ALA A 53 -43.44 16.72 -18.73
CA ALA A 53 -43.20 16.19 -17.39
C ALA A 53 -41.95 15.30 -17.34
N SER A 54 -41.74 14.45 -18.36
CA SER A 54 -40.52 13.64 -18.47
C SER A 54 -39.25 14.48 -18.63
N MET A 55 -39.30 15.57 -19.39
CA MET A 55 -38.17 16.49 -19.52
C MET A 55 -37.88 17.24 -18.20
N GLU A 56 -38.92 17.72 -17.52
CA GLU A 56 -38.78 18.38 -16.22
C GLU A 56 -38.16 17.45 -15.17
N GLU A 57 -38.56 16.18 -15.13
CA GLU A 57 -37.96 15.18 -14.25
C GLU A 57 -36.48 14.94 -14.57
N LYS A 58 -36.11 14.85 -15.85
CA LYS A 58 -34.70 14.73 -16.28
C LYS A 58 -33.87 15.93 -15.85
N PHE A 59 -34.36 17.15 -16.10
CA PHE A 59 -33.66 18.37 -15.66
C PHE A 59 -33.54 18.46 -14.14
N HIS A 60 -34.56 18.04 -13.40
CA HIS A 60 -34.50 17.98 -11.94
C HIS A 60 -33.43 16.98 -11.46
N ASN A 61 -33.34 15.81 -12.10
CA ASN A 61 -32.32 14.81 -11.80
C ASN A 61 -30.90 15.30 -12.13
N GLU A 62 -30.72 15.95 -13.29
CA GLU A 62 -29.46 16.58 -13.69
C GLU A 62 -29.05 17.69 -12.70
N LEU A 63 -29.99 18.56 -12.32
CA LEU A 63 -29.74 19.62 -11.33
C LEU A 63 -29.30 19.04 -9.97
N ASN A 64 -29.97 17.98 -9.50
CA ASN A 64 -29.59 17.29 -8.28
C ASN A 64 -28.20 16.64 -8.38
N ALA A 65 -27.84 16.08 -9.54
CA ALA A 65 -26.50 15.55 -9.77
C ALA A 65 -25.44 16.67 -9.74
N HIS A 66 -25.71 17.80 -10.37
CA HIS A 66 -24.83 18.97 -10.34
C HIS A 66 -24.66 19.56 -8.93
N ILE A 67 -25.73 19.63 -8.13
CA ILE A 67 -25.65 20.08 -6.73
C ILE A 67 -24.77 19.13 -5.91
N LYS A 68 -24.96 17.81 -6.07
CA LYS A 68 -24.12 16.81 -5.38
C LYS A 68 -22.66 16.93 -5.77
N LEU A 69 -22.37 17.12 -7.06
CA LEU A 69 -21.01 17.29 -7.56
C LEU A 69 -20.38 18.58 -7.05
N SER A 70 -21.12 19.69 -7.04
CA SER A 70 -20.68 20.97 -6.50
C SER A 70 -20.35 20.88 -5.01
N ASN A 71 -21.22 20.22 -4.23
CA ASN A 71 -20.97 19.99 -2.80
C ASN A 71 -19.74 19.11 -2.56
N LEU A 72 -19.53 18.09 -3.40
CA LEU A 72 -18.35 17.22 -3.31
C LEU A 72 -17.06 17.98 -3.64
N TYR A 73 -17.06 18.81 -4.68
CA TYR A 73 -15.93 19.69 -4.98
C TYR A 73 -15.67 20.71 -3.89
N LYS A 74 -16.72 21.28 -3.29
CA LYS A 74 -16.59 22.19 -2.16
C LYS A 74 -15.96 21.50 -0.95
N SER A 75 -16.46 20.33 -0.56
CA SER A 75 -15.89 19.55 0.55
C SER A 75 -14.44 19.15 0.29
N ALA A 76 -14.11 18.76 -0.96
CA ALA A 76 -12.73 18.42 -1.32
C ALA A 76 -11.79 19.64 -1.27
N ALA A 77 -12.29 20.82 -1.64
CA ALA A 77 -11.54 22.07 -1.51
C ALA A 77 -11.32 22.44 -0.03
N ASP A 78 -12.36 22.37 0.79
CA ASP A 78 -12.30 22.65 2.23
C ASP A 78 -11.31 21.69 2.93
N ASP A 79 -11.33 20.38 2.60
CA ASP A 79 -10.40 19.38 3.13
C ASP A 79 -8.95 19.65 2.68
N SER A 80 -8.75 20.09 1.43
CA SER A 80 -7.43 20.45 0.92
C SER A 80 -6.89 21.71 1.60
N GLU A 81 -7.75 22.70 1.85
CA GLU A 81 -7.40 23.92 2.58
C GLU A 81 -7.05 23.60 4.04
N ALA A 82 -7.83 22.76 4.72
CA ALA A 82 -7.53 22.30 6.08
C ALA A 82 -6.15 21.62 6.16
N LYS A 83 -5.85 20.70 5.22
CA LYS A 83 -4.53 20.04 5.15
C LYS A 83 -3.40 21.03 4.86
N SER A 84 -3.62 21.99 3.97
CA SER A 84 -2.62 23.04 3.69
C SER A 84 -2.32 23.87 4.94
N ASN A 85 -3.35 24.23 5.70
CA ASN A 85 -3.21 24.97 6.95
C ASN A 85 -2.50 24.15 8.03
N GLU A 86 -2.79 22.85 8.16
CA GLU A 86 -2.07 21.95 9.08
C GLU A 86 -0.59 21.81 8.70
N LEU A 87 -0.29 21.63 7.41
CA LEU A 87 1.10 21.56 6.93
C LEU A 87 1.83 22.88 7.18
N THR A 88 1.18 24.02 6.95
CA THR A 88 1.75 25.34 7.22
C THR A 88 2.09 25.50 8.70
N ARG A 89 1.17 25.11 9.61
CA ARG A 89 1.43 25.12 11.05
C ARG A 89 2.57 24.19 11.45
N ALA A 90 2.63 22.98 10.90
CA ALA A 90 3.73 22.05 11.17
C ALA A 90 5.09 22.60 10.71
N VAL A 91 5.12 23.27 9.54
CA VAL A 91 6.32 23.95 9.04
C VAL A 91 6.72 25.11 9.94
N GLU A 92 5.77 25.91 10.43
CA GLU A 92 6.03 26.99 11.40
C GLU A 92 6.58 26.45 12.73
N GLU A 93 6.03 25.37 13.26
CA GLU A 93 6.53 24.70 14.47
C GLU A 93 7.95 24.15 14.26
N LEU A 94 8.23 23.51 13.11
CA LEU A 94 9.58 23.04 12.79
C LEU A 94 10.58 24.20 12.68
N HIS A 95 10.21 25.31 12.05
CA HIS A 95 11.05 26.51 12.00
C HIS A 95 11.31 27.07 13.40
N LYS A 96 10.30 27.08 14.28
CA LYS A 96 10.45 27.51 15.67
C LYS A 96 11.42 26.62 16.43
N LEU A 97 11.26 25.29 16.36
CA LEU A 97 12.15 24.33 17.01
C LEU A 97 13.59 24.43 16.47
N LEU A 98 13.76 24.62 15.15
CA LEU A 98 15.07 24.82 14.53
C LEU A 98 15.75 26.08 15.09
N LYS A 99 14.99 27.17 15.23
CA LYS A 99 15.49 28.42 15.79
C LYS A 99 15.90 28.25 17.26
N GLU A 100 15.05 27.63 18.07
CA GLU A 100 15.35 27.34 19.48
C GLU A 100 16.58 26.44 19.64
N ALA A 101 16.72 25.40 18.80
CA ALA A 101 17.91 24.54 18.78
C ALA A 101 19.17 25.31 18.35
N GLY A 102 19.05 26.22 17.38
CA GLY A 102 20.14 27.10 16.96
C GLY A 102 20.60 28.03 18.08
N GLU A 103 19.66 28.66 18.80
CA GLU A 103 19.94 29.52 19.95
C GLU A 103 20.58 28.72 21.11
N ALA A 104 20.08 27.52 21.40
CA ALA A 104 20.64 26.64 22.43
C ALA A 104 22.07 26.18 22.08
N ASN A 105 22.33 25.80 20.83
CA ASN A 105 23.68 25.43 20.38
C ASN A 105 24.65 26.61 20.49
N LYS A 106 24.20 27.81 20.12
CA LYS A 106 25.01 29.02 20.27
C LYS A 106 25.35 29.27 21.74
N ALA A 107 24.38 29.16 22.65
CA ALA A 107 24.62 29.32 24.08
C ALA A 107 25.61 28.28 24.64
N ILE A 108 25.52 27.02 24.20
CA ILE A 108 26.48 25.97 24.57
C ILE A 108 27.88 26.30 24.05
N GLN A 109 27.99 26.76 22.80
CA GLN A 109 29.26 27.14 22.20
C GLN A 109 29.92 28.32 22.92
N ASP A 110 29.13 29.33 23.29
CA ASP A 110 29.59 30.49 24.06
C ASP A 110 30.08 30.05 25.46
N HIS A 111 29.34 29.17 26.14
CA HIS A 111 29.75 28.62 27.44
C HIS A 111 31.02 27.74 27.33
N LEU A 112 31.18 26.97 26.25
CA LEU A 112 32.39 26.17 26.03
C LEU A 112 33.62 27.07 25.90
N LEU A 113 33.50 28.15 25.11
CA LEU A 113 34.55 29.16 24.96
C LEU A 113 34.91 29.82 26.29
N GLU A 114 33.92 30.15 27.12
CA GLU A 114 34.15 30.74 28.45
C GLU A 114 34.88 29.76 29.39
N VAL A 115 34.50 28.48 29.38
CA VAL A 115 35.18 27.42 30.15
C VAL A 115 36.61 27.21 29.67
N GLU A 116 36.85 27.18 28.36
CA GLU A 116 38.20 27.07 27.79
C GLU A 116 39.08 28.25 28.22
N GLN A 117 38.57 29.48 28.13
CA GLN A 117 39.29 30.68 28.58
C GLN A 117 39.60 30.66 30.08
N SER A 118 38.64 30.22 30.91
CA SER A 118 38.85 30.07 32.35
C SER A 118 39.89 29.00 32.67
N LYS A 119 39.87 27.87 31.95
CA LYS A 119 40.87 26.80 32.10
C LYS A 119 42.26 27.29 31.74
N ASP A 120 42.39 28.01 30.63
CA ASP A 120 43.67 28.58 30.18
C ASP A 120 44.22 29.61 31.18
N GLN A 121 43.36 30.41 31.81
CA GLN A 121 43.76 31.32 32.90
C GLN A 121 44.24 30.54 34.13
N MET A 122 43.48 29.54 34.58
CA MET A 122 43.85 28.70 35.72
C MET A 122 45.17 27.95 35.46
N GLU A 123 45.40 27.47 34.24
CA GLU A 123 46.63 26.81 33.85
C GLU A 123 47.83 27.75 33.95
N LYS A 124 47.69 29.00 33.48
CA LYS A 124 48.72 30.05 33.67
C LYS A 124 48.99 30.33 35.14
N GLU A 125 47.95 30.49 35.96
CA GLU A 125 48.11 30.74 37.40
C GLU A 125 48.83 29.57 38.11
N MET A 126 48.49 28.33 37.75
CA MET A 126 49.14 27.14 38.30
C MET A 126 50.59 27.03 37.87
N LEU A 127 50.92 27.32 36.59
CA LEU A 127 52.30 27.38 36.11
C LEU A 127 53.12 28.45 36.84
N GLU A 128 52.54 29.63 37.07
CA GLU A 128 53.20 30.69 37.87
C GLU A 128 53.42 30.27 39.32
N LYS A 129 52.48 29.52 39.91
CA LYS A 129 52.61 28.99 41.27
C LYS A 129 53.67 27.90 41.37
N ILE A 130 53.72 26.99 40.40
CA ILE A 130 54.77 25.98 40.28
C ILE A 130 56.13 26.68 40.17
N GLY A 131 56.28 27.65 39.27
CA GLY A 131 57.54 28.39 39.13
C GLY A 131 57.96 29.15 40.39
N ARG A 132 57.01 29.61 41.22
CA ARG A 132 57.32 30.19 42.55
C ARG A 132 57.81 29.11 43.53
N LEU A 133 57.11 27.98 43.61
CA LEU A 133 57.47 26.87 44.49
C LEU A 133 58.81 26.23 44.10
N GLU A 134 59.11 26.12 42.81
CA GLU A 134 60.41 25.64 42.31
C GLU A 134 61.56 26.55 42.75
N LYS A 135 61.37 27.89 42.67
CA LYS A 135 62.35 28.85 43.20
C LYS A 135 62.52 28.76 44.71
N GLU A 136 61.44 28.55 45.46
CA GLU A 136 61.52 28.34 46.91
C GLU A 136 62.24 27.04 47.26
N LEU A 137 62.00 25.96 46.52
CA LEU A 137 62.71 24.68 46.66
C LEU A 137 64.19 24.81 46.35
N GLU A 138 64.55 25.57 45.31
CA GLU A 138 65.93 25.88 44.97
C GLU A 138 66.61 26.65 46.11
N ASN A 139 65.96 27.71 46.61
CA ASN A 139 66.43 28.46 47.78
C ASN A 139 66.58 27.58 49.03
N ALA A 140 65.63 26.66 49.29
CA ALA A 140 65.68 25.75 50.42
C ALA A 140 66.79 24.69 50.27
N ASN A 141 67.00 24.18 49.05
CA ASN A 141 68.12 23.29 48.73
C ASN A 141 69.46 24.00 48.86
N ASP A 142 69.56 25.27 48.46
CA ASP A 142 70.74 26.10 48.66
C ASP A 142 71.03 26.31 50.15
N LEU A 143 70.00 26.59 50.96
CA LEU A 143 70.10 26.67 52.42
C LEU A 143 70.50 25.33 53.05
N LEU A 144 69.95 24.21 52.60
CA LEU A 144 70.35 22.87 53.05
C LEU A 144 71.79 22.52 52.64
N SER A 145 72.24 22.95 51.46
CA SER A 145 73.63 22.81 51.03
C SER A 145 74.58 23.69 51.86
N ALA A 146 74.10 24.86 52.32
CA ALA A 146 74.81 25.74 53.25
C ALA A 146 74.83 25.16 54.69
N THR A 147 73.75 24.51 55.12
CA THR A 147 73.66 23.81 56.42
C THR A 147 74.47 22.52 56.44
N LYS A 148 74.59 21.78 55.32
CA LYS A 148 75.55 20.66 55.21
C LYS A 148 77.03 21.09 55.36
N ARG A 149 77.35 22.39 55.20
CA ARG A 149 78.66 22.97 55.50
C ARG A 149 78.87 23.36 56.97
N LYS A 150 77.85 23.26 57.83
CA LYS A 150 77.94 23.46 59.29
C LYS A 150 77.33 22.27 60.02
N GLY A 151 78.17 21.29 60.30
CA GLY A 151 77.78 20.05 60.97
C GLY A 151 77.30 20.21 62.42
N ALA A 152 76.38 19.33 62.80
CA ALA A 152 76.10 18.80 64.14
C ALA A 152 75.20 17.57 63.89
N ILE A 153 75.73 16.35 63.81
CA ILE A 153 75.98 15.40 64.91
C ILE A 153 74.79 15.34 65.89
N LEU A 154 73.99 14.29 65.77
CA LEU A 154 73.37 13.61 66.91
C LEU A 154 73.53 12.11 66.69
N SER A 155 74.17 11.49 67.68
CA SER A 155 74.70 10.13 67.73
C SER A 155 73.62 9.10 68.05
N GLU A 156 73.69 8.01 67.29
CA GLU A 156 72.94 6.77 67.40
C GLU A 156 73.53 5.86 68.50
N GLU A 157 73.74 6.41 69.69
CA GLU A 157 74.35 5.68 70.81
C GLU A 157 73.72 6.08 72.15
N GLU A 158 72.40 5.90 72.23
CA GLU A 158 71.63 5.93 73.48
C GLU A 158 70.28 5.18 73.36
N LEU A 159 70.22 4.17 72.47
CA LEU A 159 69.03 3.34 72.24
C LEU A 159 69.28 1.83 72.47
N ALA A 160 70.33 1.49 73.21
CA ALA A 160 70.79 0.11 73.48
C ALA A 160 70.73 -0.29 74.96
N ALA A 161 69.75 0.25 75.69
CA ALA A 161 69.38 -0.22 77.02
C ALA A 161 67.85 -0.24 77.10
N MET A 162 67.29 -1.10 77.95
CA MET A 162 65.87 -1.20 78.31
C MET A 162 65.07 -2.31 77.59
N SER A 163 65.19 -3.56 78.09
CA SER A 163 64.12 -4.15 78.92
C SER A 163 64.11 -5.70 78.88
N PRO A 164 64.31 -6.38 80.02
CA PRO A 164 64.28 -7.84 80.14
C PRO A 164 62.84 -8.34 80.36
N THR A 165 62.03 -8.37 79.30
CA THR A 165 60.61 -8.81 79.40
C THR A 165 60.34 -10.16 78.70
N ALA A 166 61.31 -10.75 78.01
CA ALA A 166 61.12 -11.99 77.23
C ALA A 166 61.09 -13.30 78.06
N ALA A 167 61.36 -13.26 79.37
CA ALA A 167 61.42 -14.48 80.21
C ALA A 167 60.12 -14.81 80.96
N ALA A 168 59.15 -13.88 81.05
CA ALA A 168 57.94 -14.05 81.88
C ALA A 168 56.72 -14.63 81.13
N VAL A 169 56.75 -14.67 79.80
CA VAL A 169 55.59 -15.12 78.98
C VAL A 169 55.63 -16.64 78.70
N ALA A 170 56.72 -17.33 79.06
CA ALA A 170 56.85 -18.79 78.88
C ALA A 170 55.91 -19.63 79.77
N LYS A 171 55.17 -19.02 80.71
CA LYS A 171 54.26 -19.73 81.63
C LYS A 171 52.77 -19.71 81.22
N ILE A 172 52.41 -19.15 80.07
CA ILE A 172 51.00 -19.07 79.59
C ILE A 172 50.81 -19.82 78.26
N VAL A 173 51.71 -20.74 77.92
CA VAL A 173 51.68 -21.46 76.63
C VAL A 173 51.35 -22.94 76.83
N LYS A 174 50.42 -23.46 76.02
CA LYS A 174 50.06 -24.88 75.94
C LYS A 174 51.30 -25.75 75.66
N PRO A 175 51.34 -27.00 76.13
CA PRO A 175 52.55 -27.82 76.07
C PRO A 175 52.92 -28.18 74.62
N GLY A 176 54.12 -27.81 74.18
CA GLY A 176 54.73 -28.34 72.94
C GLY A 176 55.39 -27.33 72.00
N MET A 177 55.07 -26.03 72.10
CA MET A 177 55.69 -24.97 71.29
C MET A 177 56.58 -24.08 72.15
N LYS A 178 57.80 -23.79 71.72
CA LYS A 178 58.68 -22.82 72.41
C LYS A 178 58.07 -21.42 72.29
N LEU A 179 58.29 -20.55 73.29
CA LEU A 179 57.75 -19.18 73.29
C LEU A 179 58.08 -18.40 72.01
N THR A 180 59.29 -18.60 71.48
CA THR A 180 59.74 -18.07 70.19
C THR A 180 58.92 -18.60 69.00
N GLU A 181 58.51 -19.87 69.02
CA GLU A 181 57.68 -20.46 67.97
C GLU A 181 56.25 -19.89 68.01
N LEU A 182 55.71 -19.61 69.20
CA LEU A 182 54.37 -19.01 69.34
C LEU A 182 54.36 -17.53 68.95
N TYR A 183 55.44 -16.79 69.24
CA TYR A 183 55.64 -15.44 68.74
C TYR A 183 55.81 -15.42 67.21
N ASN A 184 56.60 -16.35 66.65
CA ASN A 184 56.74 -16.47 65.20
C ASN A 184 55.41 -16.79 64.51
N ALA A 185 54.63 -17.74 65.04
CA ALA A 185 53.30 -18.05 64.52
C ALA A 185 52.33 -16.85 64.64
N TYR A 186 52.39 -16.09 65.74
CA TYR A 186 51.58 -14.88 65.90
C TYR A 186 51.95 -13.81 64.86
N VAL A 187 53.25 -13.52 64.70
CA VAL A 187 53.74 -12.55 63.68
C VAL A 187 53.35 -13.01 62.28
N GLU A 188 53.51 -14.31 61.98
CA GLU A 188 53.13 -14.89 60.68
C GLU A 188 51.61 -14.77 60.42
N THR A 189 50.76 -15.03 61.43
CA THR A 189 49.31 -14.80 61.29
C THR A 189 48.95 -13.32 61.17
N GLN A 190 49.70 -12.42 61.81
CA GLN A 190 49.51 -10.98 61.69
C GLN A 190 49.89 -10.49 60.29
N ASP A 191 50.96 -11.02 59.71
CA ASP A 191 51.38 -10.76 58.33
C ASP A 191 50.36 -11.31 57.32
N GLN A 192 49.84 -12.52 57.54
CA GLN A 192 48.76 -13.09 56.72
C GLN A 192 47.48 -12.25 56.80
N LEU A 193 47.09 -11.78 57.99
CA LEU A 193 45.93 -10.89 58.15
C LEU A 193 46.15 -9.54 57.45
N LEU A 194 47.39 -9.02 57.48
CA LEU A 194 47.73 -7.79 56.76
C LEU A 194 47.64 -8.00 55.24
N LEU A 195 48.19 -9.11 54.73
CA LEU A 195 48.10 -9.50 53.33
C LEU A 195 46.63 -9.67 52.90
N GLU A 196 45.82 -10.40 53.66
CA GLU A 196 44.40 -10.55 53.36
C GLU A 196 43.67 -9.20 53.35
N LYS A 197 43.98 -8.29 54.30
CA LYS A 197 43.39 -6.94 54.31
C LYS A 197 43.80 -6.13 53.07
N LEU A 198 45.02 -6.28 52.59
CA LEU A 198 45.48 -5.64 51.35
C LEU A 198 44.80 -6.24 50.12
N GLU A 199 44.64 -7.57 50.08
CA GLU A 199 43.90 -8.28 49.03
C GLU A 199 42.43 -7.85 49.00
N ASN A 200 41.78 -7.76 50.17
CA ASN A 200 40.40 -7.31 50.31
C ASN A 200 40.23 -5.86 49.82
N LYS A 201 41.17 -4.97 50.14
CA LYS A 201 41.19 -3.60 49.60
C LYS A 201 41.36 -3.59 48.08
N ARG A 202 42.19 -4.48 47.52
CA ARG A 202 42.38 -4.61 46.07
C ARG A 202 41.11 -5.07 45.37
N ILE A 203 40.46 -6.11 45.90
CA ILE A 203 39.21 -6.65 45.35
C ILE A 203 38.09 -5.61 45.43
N ASN A 204 37.93 -4.91 46.55
CA ASN A 204 36.92 -3.86 46.67
C ASN A 204 37.13 -2.74 45.64
N LYS A 205 38.39 -2.35 45.35
CA LYS A 205 38.68 -1.40 44.26
C LYS A 205 38.22 -1.91 42.90
N TYR A 206 38.49 -3.17 42.56
CA TYR A 206 38.01 -3.75 41.31
C TYR A 206 36.48 -3.82 41.24
N LEU A 207 35.82 -4.13 42.35
CA LEU A 207 34.35 -4.13 42.42
C LEU A 207 33.79 -2.71 42.19
N ASP A 208 34.38 -1.70 42.83
CA ASP A 208 34.00 -0.29 42.65
C ASP A 208 34.21 0.17 41.20
N GLU A 209 35.29 -0.27 40.55
CA GLU A 209 35.55 -0.01 39.13
C GLU A 209 34.50 -0.66 38.23
N ILE A 210 34.14 -1.92 38.48
CA ILE A 210 33.08 -2.62 37.73
C ILE A 210 31.74 -1.91 37.91
N VAL A 211 31.39 -1.51 39.13
CA VAL A 211 30.13 -0.79 39.42
C VAL A 211 30.09 0.52 38.64
N LYS A 212 31.17 1.32 38.69
CA LYS A 212 31.26 2.58 37.93
C LYS A 212 31.13 2.35 36.42
N GLU A 213 31.73 1.30 35.89
CA GLU A 213 31.63 0.99 34.46
C GLU A 213 30.19 0.58 34.07
N VAL A 214 29.51 -0.20 34.91
CA VAL A 214 28.10 -0.57 34.71
C VAL A 214 27.20 0.66 34.80
N GLU A 215 27.39 1.52 35.81
CA GLU A 215 26.66 2.77 35.98
C GLU A 215 26.86 3.73 34.80
N ALA A 216 28.08 3.81 34.25
CA ALA A 216 28.37 4.62 33.08
C ALA A 216 27.71 4.08 31.79
N LYS A 217 27.61 2.76 31.63
CA LYS A 217 26.98 2.12 30.45
C LYS A 217 25.45 2.08 30.51
N ALA A 218 24.86 2.03 31.69
CA ALA A 218 23.42 1.99 31.89
C ALA A 218 22.63 3.10 31.13
N PRO A 219 22.99 4.40 31.20
CA PRO A 219 22.27 5.45 30.48
C PRO A 219 22.44 5.36 28.96
N ILE A 220 23.59 4.86 28.48
CA ILE A 220 23.87 4.69 27.05
C ILE A 220 22.95 3.61 26.47
N LEU A 221 22.86 2.45 27.15
CA LEU A 221 21.96 1.36 26.75
C LEU A 221 20.49 1.79 26.80
N LYS A 222 20.11 2.61 27.79
CA LYS A 222 18.76 3.18 27.87
C LYS A 222 18.44 4.08 26.68
N ARG A 223 19.33 5.03 26.35
CA ARG A 223 19.18 5.88 25.15
C ARG A 223 19.07 5.06 23.87
N GLN A 224 19.94 4.05 23.71
CA GLN A 224 19.93 3.19 22.53
C GLN A 224 18.60 2.43 22.39
N ARG A 225 18.02 1.94 23.49
CA ARG A 225 16.69 1.31 23.48
C ARG A 225 15.59 2.28 23.09
N GLU A 226 15.59 3.49 23.65
CA GLU A 226 14.60 4.53 23.32
C GLU A 226 14.70 4.97 21.85
N GLU A 227 15.92 5.10 21.31
CA GLU A 227 16.16 5.39 19.90
C GLU A 227 15.70 4.26 18.98
N TYR A 228 16.01 3.01 19.35
CA TYR A 228 15.56 1.84 18.62
C TYR A 228 14.02 1.75 18.58
N GLU A 229 13.36 2.00 19.72
CA GLU A 229 11.90 2.02 19.79
C GLU A 229 11.30 3.15 18.94
N ARG A 230 11.91 4.35 18.95
CA ARG A 230 11.51 5.46 18.07
C ARG A 230 11.68 5.10 16.59
N ALA A 231 12.80 4.51 16.21
CA ALA A 231 13.05 4.05 14.84
C ALA A 231 12.04 2.97 14.43
N GLN A 232 11.74 2.00 15.30
CA GLN A 232 10.75 0.95 15.02
C GLN A 232 9.36 1.54 14.77
N LYS A 233 8.92 2.51 15.59
CA LYS A 233 7.66 3.24 15.39
C LYS A 233 7.65 4.03 14.08
N ALA A 234 8.76 4.68 13.73
CA ALA A 234 8.89 5.43 12.48
C ALA A 234 8.80 4.51 11.25
N VAL A 235 9.49 3.36 11.28
CA VAL A 235 9.42 2.34 10.22
C VAL A 235 7.99 1.82 10.07
N ALA A 236 7.32 1.47 11.16
CA ALA A 236 5.93 1.01 11.10
C ALA A 236 4.99 2.07 10.49
N SER A 237 5.15 3.34 10.88
CA SER A 237 4.38 4.46 10.30
C SER A 237 4.65 4.63 8.80
N LEU A 238 5.91 4.56 8.37
CA LEU A 238 6.29 4.63 6.97
C LEU A 238 5.75 3.45 6.17
N SER A 239 5.76 2.23 6.71
CA SER A 239 5.18 1.04 6.07
C SER A 239 3.67 1.20 5.84
N VAL A 240 2.93 1.74 6.80
CA VAL A 240 1.49 2.03 6.63
C VAL A 240 1.26 3.08 5.55
N LYS A 241 2.05 4.16 5.52
CA LYS A 241 1.97 5.19 4.48
C LYS A 241 2.28 4.62 3.09
N LEU A 242 3.27 3.74 2.99
CA LEU A 242 3.61 3.05 1.74
C LEU A 242 2.45 2.16 1.27
N GLU A 243 1.85 1.37 2.17
CA GLU A 243 0.71 0.52 1.82
C GLU A 243 -0.50 1.35 1.35
N GLN A 244 -0.77 2.48 2.00
CA GLN A 244 -1.81 3.42 1.58
C GLN A 244 -1.52 4.00 0.20
N ALA A 245 -0.29 4.46 -0.05
CA ALA A 245 0.12 4.97 -1.36
C ALA A 245 -0.01 3.91 -2.47
N MET A 246 0.38 2.67 -2.19
CA MET A 246 0.22 1.55 -3.13
C MET A 246 -1.25 1.26 -3.46
N LYS A 247 -2.14 1.28 -2.46
CA LYS A 247 -3.59 1.12 -2.67
C LYS A 247 -4.16 2.25 -3.52
N GLU A 248 -3.73 3.49 -3.28
CA GLU A 248 -4.19 4.64 -4.07
C GLU A 248 -3.71 4.57 -5.53
N ILE A 249 -2.46 4.15 -5.75
CA ILE A 249 -1.95 3.90 -7.11
C ILE A 249 -2.79 2.86 -7.84
N GLN A 250 -3.12 1.74 -7.18
CA GLN A 250 -3.97 0.71 -7.78
C GLN A 250 -5.36 1.24 -8.12
N ARG A 251 -5.98 2.02 -7.21
CA ARG A 251 -7.27 2.66 -7.45
C ARG A 251 -7.22 3.59 -8.67
N LEU A 252 -6.21 4.46 -8.72
CA LEU A 252 -6.03 5.40 -9.83
C LEU A 252 -5.76 4.68 -11.17
N GLN A 253 -5.04 3.56 -11.15
CA GLN A 253 -4.85 2.72 -12.33
C GLN A 253 -6.16 2.12 -12.82
N GLU A 254 -6.97 1.54 -11.92
CA GLU A 254 -8.29 1.00 -12.28
C GLU A 254 -9.21 2.08 -12.86
N ASP A 255 -9.21 3.27 -12.28
CA ASP A 255 -10.04 4.38 -12.76
C ASP A 255 -9.54 4.93 -14.10
N THR A 256 -8.22 4.99 -14.30
CA THR A 256 -7.61 5.32 -15.59
C THR A 256 -8.00 4.29 -16.65
N ASP A 257 -7.95 3.00 -16.35
CA ASP A 257 -8.34 1.93 -17.27
C ASP A 257 -9.83 1.99 -17.62
N LYS A 258 -10.70 2.27 -16.64
CA LYS A 258 -12.14 2.47 -16.88
C LYS A 258 -12.38 3.69 -17.77
N ALA A 259 -11.73 4.80 -17.49
CA ALA A 259 -11.84 6.03 -18.29
C ALA A 259 -11.34 5.80 -19.72
N ASN A 260 -10.21 5.12 -19.91
CA ASN A 260 -9.68 4.78 -21.23
C ASN A 260 -10.63 3.87 -22.01
N LYS A 261 -11.23 2.86 -21.36
CA LYS A 261 -12.26 2.02 -21.98
C LYS A 261 -13.47 2.84 -22.42
N GLN A 262 -13.96 3.73 -21.56
CA GLN A 262 -15.09 4.61 -21.88
C GLN A 262 -14.75 5.57 -23.03
N SER A 263 -13.57 6.20 -23.01
CA SER A 263 -13.09 7.07 -24.09
C SER A 263 -13.03 6.31 -25.42
N SER A 264 -12.48 5.09 -25.40
CA SER A 264 -12.37 4.26 -26.59
C SER A 264 -13.74 3.84 -27.14
N VAL A 265 -14.75 3.64 -26.30
CA VAL A 265 -16.14 3.38 -26.74
C VAL A 265 -16.73 4.65 -27.35
N LEU A 266 -16.63 5.78 -26.66
CA LEU A 266 -17.14 7.07 -27.14
C LEU A 266 -16.49 7.51 -28.45
N GLU A 267 -15.19 7.29 -28.63
CA GLU A 267 -14.49 7.56 -29.90
C GLU A 267 -15.02 6.70 -31.05
N ARG A 268 -15.29 5.40 -30.80
CA ARG A 268 -15.89 4.53 -31.83
C ARG A 268 -17.30 4.96 -32.17
N ASP A 269 -18.10 5.32 -31.17
CA ASP A 269 -19.46 5.82 -31.37
C ASP A 269 -19.47 7.14 -32.12
N ASN A 270 -18.56 8.07 -31.78
CA ASN A 270 -18.43 9.35 -32.47
C ASN A 270 -18.07 9.15 -33.95
N ARG A 271 -17.08 8.30 -34.26
CA ARG A 271 -16.76 7.92 -35.64
C ARG A 271 -17.95 7.30 -36.37
N ARG A 272 -18.73 6.44 -35.71
CA ARG A 272 -19.94 5.85 -36.29
C ARG A 272 -20.98 6.94 -36.61
N MET A 273 -21.21 7.88 -35.70
CA MET A 273 -22.14 9.00 -35.91
C MET A 273 -21.66 9.94 -37.02
N GLU A 274 -20.36 10.25 -37.11
CA GLU A 274 -19.79 11.04 -38.20
C GLU A 274 -20.04 10.40 -39.57
N ILE A 275 -19.87 9.08 -39.67
CA ILE A 275 -20.18 8.33 -40.90
C ILE A 275 -21.67 8.42 -41.22
N GLN A 276 -22.55 8.18 -40.25
CA GLN A 276 -24.01 8.30 -40.44
C GLN A 276 -24.43 9.70 -40.90
N VAL A 277 -23.84 10.76 -40.34
CA VAL A 277 -24.13 12.14 -40.75
C VAL A 277 -23.69 12.37 -42.20
N LYS A 278 -22.50 11.89 -42.59
CA LYS A 278 -22.02 11.99 -43.99
C LYS A 278 -22.94 11.26 -44.96
N ASP A 279 -23.31 10.03 -44.62
CA ASP A 279 -24.22 9.18 -45.39
C ASP A 279 -25.60 9.82 -45.58
N LEU A 280 -26.21 10.32 -44.49
CA LEU A 280 -27.49 11.03 -44.54
C LEU A 280 -27.39 12.33 -45.34
N SER A 281 -26.30 13.09 -45.20
CA SER A 281 -26.07 14.30 -45.99
C SER A 281 -25.98 14.00 -47.48
N GLN A 282 -25.31 12.90 -47.84
CA GLN A 282 -25.23 12.42 -49.22
C GLN A 282 -26.60 12.00 -49.75
N GLN A 283 -27.38 11.24 -48.98
CA GLN A 283 -28.76 10.88 -49.35
C GLN A 283 -29.61 12.12 -49.64
N ILE A 284 -29.59 13.11 -48.74
CA ILE A 284 -30.32 14.36 -48.90
C ILE A 284 -29.87 15.08 -50.18
N ARG A 285 -28.56 15.16 -50.44
CA ARG A 285 -28.03 15.77 -51.68
C ARG A 285 -28.59 15.06 -52.92
N VAL A 286 -28.52 13.73 -52.98
CA VAL A 286 -29.04 12.94 -54.12
C VAL A 286 -30.54 13.20 -54.30
N LEU A 287 -31.33 13.09 -53.24
CA LEU A 287 -32.79 13.31 -53.32
C LEU A 287 -33.16 14.73 -53.76
N LEU A 288 -32.41 15.75 -53.31
CA LEU A 288 -32.61 17.13 -53.75
C LEU A 288 -32.26 17.30 -55.24
N MET A 289 -31.20 16.66 -55.73
CA MET A 289 -30.86 16.69 -57.15
C MET A 289 -31.97 16.06 -58.01
N GLU A 290 -32.50 14.90 -57.60
CA GLU A 290 -33.60 14.24 -58.30
C GLU A 290 -34.89 15.07 -58.30
N LEU A 291 -35.20 15.77 -57.20
CA LEU A 291 -36.34 16.68 -57.12
C LEU A 291 -36.20 17.89 -58.06
N GLU A 292 -35.00 18.45 -58.19
CA GLU A 292 -34.73 19.57 -59.09
C GLU A 292 -34.75 19.14 -60.56
N GLU A 293 -34.21 17.96 -60.89
CA GLU A 293 -34.32 17.36 -62.21
C GLU A 293 -35.79 17.10 -62.59
N ALA A 294 -36.61 16.56 -61.66
CA ALA A 294 -38.04 16.34 -61.88
C ALA A 294 -38.86 17.63 -62.06
N ARG A 295 -38.36 18.77 -61.55
CA ARG A 295 -38.94 20.11 -61.76
C ARG A 295 -38.55 20.73 -63.10
N GLY A 296 -37.69 20.07 -63.88
CA GLY A 296 -37.21 20.53 -65.19
C GLY A 296 -35.99 21.44 -65.12
N ASN A 297 -35.35 21.57 -63.95
CA ASN A 297 -34.07 22.27 -63.81
C ASN A 297 -32.93 21.31 -64.17
N HIS A 298 -31.97 21.75 -64.99
CA HIS A 298 -30.79 20.93 -65.29
C HIS A 298 -29.80 21.01 -64.13
N VAL A 299 -29.60 19.88 -63.45
CA VAL A 299 -28.63 19.75 -62.37
C VAL A 299 -27.38 19.08 -62.93
N ILE A 300 -26.22 19.71 -62.74
CA ILE A 300 -24.94 19.11 -63.10
C ILE A 300 -24.67 18.00 -62.06
N ARG A 301 -24.74 16.75 -62.48
CA ARG A 301 -24.16 15.64 -61.73
C ARG A 301 -22.65 15.76 -61.83
N ASP A 302 -21.95 15.70 -60.70
CA ASP A 302 -20.53 15.36 -60.71
C ASP A 302 -20.42 13.88 -61.17
N GLU A 303 -20.69 13.64 -62.45
CA GLU A 303 -20.36 12.39 -63.12
C GLU A 303 -18.85 12.41 -63.34
N GLU A 304 -18.10 11.89 -62.36
CA GLU A 304 -16.78 11.25 -62.50
C GLU A 304 -16.16 11.09 -61.11
N VAL A 305 -16.72 10.18 -60.31
CA VAL A 305 -15.83 9.29 -59.56
C VAL A 305 -15.97 7.95 -60.25
N SER A 306 -15.06 7.72 -61.19
CA SER A 306 -14.93 6.45 -61.91
C SER A 306 -15.01 5.30 -60.91
N SER A 307 -15.76 4.25 -61.22
CA SER A 307 -15.87 3.02 -60.41
C SER A 307 -14.52 2.32 -60.16
N ALA A 308 -13.44 2.82 -60.77
CA ALA A 308 -12.06 2.39 -60.57
C ALA A 308 -11.39 2.92 -59.29
N ASP A 309 -11.94 3.95 -58.63
CA ASP A 309 -11.31 4.59 -57.45
C ASP A 309 -11.92 4.19 -56.10
N ILE A 310 -12.89 3.26 -56.09
CA ILE A 310 -13.56 2.80 -54.86
C ILE A 310 -12.66 1.76 -54.17
N SER A 311 -11.81 2.23 -53.25
CA SER A 311 -10.79 1.39 -52.59
C SER A 311 -11.30 0.77 -51.27
N SER A 312 -12.37 1.30 -50.68
CA SER A 312 -12.88 0.87 -49.37
C SER A 312 -14.30 0.29 -49.44
N SER A 313 -14.53 -0.82 -48.74
CA SER A 313 -15.86 -1.40 -48.53
C SER A 313 -16.85 -0.40 -47.90
N SER A 314 -16.35 0.57 -47.14
CA SER A 314 -17.17 1.65 -46.57
C SER A 314 -17.73 2.58 -47.64
N GLU A 315 -16.97 2.89 -48.69
CA GLU A 315 -17.42 3.77 -49.78
C GLU A 315 -18.44 3.06 -50.68
N VAL A 316 -18.25 1.76 -50.91
CA VAL A 316 -19.24 0.93 -51.63
C VAL A 316 -20.59 0.95 -50.91
N ILE A 317 -20.58 0.84 -49.57
CA ILE A 317 -21.80 0.88 -48.76
C ILE A 317 -22.50 2.24 -48.87
N SER A 318 -21.78 3.35 -48.62
CA SER A 318 -22.34 4.71 -48.69
C SER A 318 -22.93 5.04 -50.08
N GLN A 319 -22.31 4.56 -51.16
CA GLN A 319 -22.77 4.84 -52.52
C GLN A 319 -23.91 3.93 -52.99
N HIS A 320 -23.85 2.61 -52.72
CA HIS A 320 -24.74 1.63 -53.37
C HIS A 320 -25.83 1.03 -52.48
N LEU A 321 -25.65 1.10 -51.15
CA LEU A 321 -26.60 0.52 -50.18
C LEU A 321 -27.36 1.60 -49.41
N VAL A 322 -26.85 2.83 -49.41
CA VAL A 322 -27.34 3.95 -48.58
C VAL A 322 -28.02 5.03 -49.41
N SER A 323 -27.53 5.34 -50.62
CA SER A 323 -28.05 6.41 -51.49
C SER A 323 -29.06 5.91 -52.52
N TYR A 324 -30.26 6.48 -52.60
CA TYR A 324 -31.33 6.09 -53.53
C TYR A 324 -31.96 7.33 -54.21
N ARG A 325 -32.50 7.15 -55.42
CA ARG A 325 -33.10 8.23 -56.21
C ARG A 325 -34.63 8.24 -56.15
N ASN A 326 -35.24 7.07 -55.98
CA ASN A 326 -36.68 6.89 -55.95
C ASN A 326 -37.10 5.74 -55.00
N ILE A 327 -38.41 5.57 -54.83
CA ILE A 327 -38.98 4.56 -53.91
C ILE A 327 -38.63 3.13 -54.34
N GLU A 328 -38.55 2.85 -55.65
CA GLU A 328 -38.21 1.52 -56.16
C GLU A 328 -36.76 1.15 -55.85
N GLU A 329 -35.82 2.08 -56.05
CA GLU A 329 -34.42 1.91 -55.67
C GLU A 329 -34.26 1.73 -54.15
N LEU A 330 -34.98 2.51 -53.35
CA LEU A 330 -35.00 2.36 -51.89
C LEU A 330 -35.51 0.98 -51.48
N GLN A 331 -36.56 0.46 -52.13
CA GLN A 331 -37.07 -0.88 -51.86
C GLN A 331 -36.05 -1.95 -52.22
N GLN A 332 -35.38 -1.83 -53.38
CA GLN A 332 -34.33 -2.77 -53.78
C GLN A 332 -33.13 -2.74 -52.83
N GLN A 333 -32.70 -1.55 -52.40
CA GLN A 333 -31.61 -1.41 -51.44
C GLN A 333 -31.97 -1.97 -50.06
N ASN A 334 -33.17 -1.70 -49.55
CA ASN A 334 -33.67 -2.31 -48.31
C ASN A 334 -33.72 -3.84 -48.40
N GLN A 335 -34.13 -4.40 -49.53
CA GLN A 335 -34.13 -5.84 -49.73
C GLN A 335 -32.72 -6.43 -49.70
N ARG A 336 -31.74 -5.77 -50.33
CA ARG A 336 -30.32 -6.18 -50.27
C ARG A 336 -29.76 -6.05 -48.85
N LEU A 337 -30.04 -4.96 -48.14
CA LEU A 337 -29.63 -4.76 -46.75
C LEU A 337 -30.21 -5.81 -45.81
N LEU A 338 -31.48 -6.18 -45.96
CA LEU A 338 -32.12 -7.21 -45.14
C LEU A 338 -31.49 -8.59 -45.34
N VAL A 339 -31.12 -8.95 -46.58
CA VAL A 339 -30.40 -10.20 -46.86
C VAL A 339 -29.03 -10.17 -46.20
N ALA A 340 -28.24 -9.10 -46.42
CA ALA A 340 -26.93 -8.96 -45.81
C ALA A 340 -26.98 -8.97 -44.28
N LEU A 341 -27.97 -8.33 -43.66
CA LEU A 341 -28.17 -8.33 -42.20
C LEU A 341 -28.49 -9.72 -41.65
N ARG A 342 -29.30 -10.52 -42.37
CA ARG A 342 -29.59 -11.90 -41.97
C ARG A 342 -28.35 -12.78 -42.08
N GLU A 343 -27.62 -12.70 -43.19
CA GLU A 343 -26.37 -13.44 -43.38
C GLU A 343 -25.31 -13.07 -42.32
N LEU A 344 -25.11 -11.77 -42.05
CA LEU A 344 -24.24 -11.28 -40.98
C LEU A 344 -24.70 -11.73 -39.59
N GLY A 345 -26.01 -11.82 -39.36
CA GLY A 345 -26.58 -12.34 -38.12
C GLY A 345 -26.26 -13.82 -37.92
N GLU A 346 -26.48 -14.64 -38.95
CA GLU A 346 -26.20 -16.07 -38.93
C GLU A 346 -24.69 -16.38 -38.81
N THR A 347 -23.82 -15.62 -39.49
CA THR A 347 -22.37 -15.78 -39.35
C THR A 347 -21.91 -15.42 -37.95
N ARG A 348 -22.39 -14.31 -37.39
CA ARG A 348 -22.07 -13.87 -36.03
C ARG A 348 -22.56 -14.87 -34.97
N GLU A 349 -23.78 -15.37 -35.09
CA GLU A 349 -24.31 -16.37 -34.16
C GLU A 349 -23.47 -17.66 -34.18
N ARG A 350 -23.07 -18.11 -35.39
CA ARG A 350 -22.19 -19.27 -35.56
C ARG A 350 -20.81 -19.06 -34.94
N GLU A 351 -20.20 -17.89 -35.14
CA GLU A 351 -18.91 -17.51 -34.53
C GLU A 351 -19.00 -17.41 -33.00
N GLU A 352 -20.08 -16.83 -32.47
CA GLU A 352 -20.33 -16.77 -31.03
C GLU A 352 -20.50 -18.17 -30.43
N GLN A 353 -21.20 -19.06 -31.11
CA GLN A 353 -21.38 -20.44 -30.66
C GLN A 353 -20.07 -21.26 -30.72
N GLU A 354 -19.23 -21.05 -31.74
CA GLU A 354 -17.92 -21.68 -31.85
C GLU A 354 -16.94 -21.17 -30.79
N THR A 355 -16.91 -19.85 -30.55
CA THR A 355 -16.03 -19.25 -29.53
C THR A 355 -16.46 -19.64 -28.12
N THR A 356 -17.76 -19.62 -27.81
CA THR A 356 -18.28 -20.07 -26.50
C THR A 356 -18.04 -21.55 -26.27
N SER A 357 -18.30 -22.41 -27.26
CA SER A 357 -18.01 -23.85 -27.14
C SER A 357 -16.52 -24.13 -26.98
N SER A 358 -15.65 -23.46 -27.73
CA SER A 358 -14.19 -23.54 -27.58
C SER A 358 -13.73 -23.07 -26.20
N LYS A 359 -14.36 -22.02 -25.64
CA LYS A 359 -14.01 -21.53 -24.30
C LYS A 359 -14.45 -22.50 -23.20
N ILE A 360 -15.63 -23.11 -23.35
CA ILE A 360 -16.14 -24.12 -22.43
C ILE A 360 -15.21 -25.33 -22.42
N THR A 361 -14.79 -25.83 -23.58
CA THR A 361 -13.86 -26.98 -23.66
C THR A 361 -12.49 -26.65 -23.06
N GLU A 362 -11.95 -25.46 -23.31
CA GLU A 362 -10.69 -25.01 -22.70
C GLU A 362 -10.79 -24.93 -21.16
N LEU A 363 -11.89 -24.40 -20.63
CA LEU A 363 -12.14 -24.31 -19.19
C LEU A 363 -12.33 -25.69 -18.56
N GLN A 364 -13.03 -26.61 -19.23
CA GLN A 364 -13.18 -27.99 -18.79
C GLN A 364 -11.82 -28.69 -18.68
N LEU A 365 -10.95 -28.56 -19.69
CA LEU A 365 -9.59 -29.13 -19.66
C LEU A 365 -8.74 -28.56 -18.52
N LYS A 366 -8.82 -27.24 -18.29
CA LYS A 366 -8.11 -26.58 -17.17
C LYS A 366 -8.62 -27.05 -15.81
N LEU A 367 -9.94 -27.19 -15.66
CA LEU A 367 -10.55 -27.70 -14.43
C LEU A 367 -10.13 -29.15 -14.16
N GLU A 368 -10.14 -30.00 -15.18
CA GLU A 368 -9.70 -31.39 -15.07
C GLU A 368 -8.23 -31.47 -14.67
N SER A 369 -7.36 -30.69 -15.31
CA SER A 369 -5.94 -30.60 -14.96
C SER A 369 -5.75 -30.17 -13.49
N ALA A 370 -6.42 -29.10 -13.04
CA ALA A 370 -6.34 -28.63 -11.66
C ALA A 370 -6.86 -29.67 -10.64
N LEU A 371 -7.91 -30.41 -10.97
CA LEU A 371 -8.41 -31.51 -10.15
C LEU A 371 -7.39 -32.64 -10.04
N THR A 372 -6.72 -33.01 -11.14
CA THR A 372 -5.66 -34.03 -11.11
C THR A 372 -4.46 -33.59 -10.28
N GLU A 373 -4.05 -32.33 -10.36
CA GLU A 373 -2.96 -31.78 -9.56
C GLU A 373 -3.32 -31.75 -8.06
N LEU A 374 -4.54 -31.33 -7.71
CA LEU A 374 -5.03 -31.37 -6.33
C LEU A 374 -5.04 -32.79 -5.78
N GLU A 375 -5.44 -33.77 -6.58
CA GLU A 375 -5.44 -35.18 -6.20
C GLU A 375 -4.02 -35.69 -5.95
N GLN A 376 -3.05 -35.31 -6.80
CA GLN A 376 -1.63 -35.63 -6.60
C GLN A 376 -1.07 -34.99 -5.32
N LEU A 377 -1.39 -33.72 -5.06
CA LEU A 377 -0.97 -33.02 -3.84
C LEU A 377 -1.59 -33.65 -2.59
N ARG A 378 -2.86 -34.06 -2.64
CA ARG A 378 -3.51 -34.80 -1.53
C ARG A 378 -2.81 -36.12 -1.25
N LYS A 379 -2.49 -36.90 -2.29
CA LYS A 379 -1.73 -38.15 -2.16
C LYS A 379 -0.33 -37.92 -1.59
N SER A 380 0.37 -36.89 -2.06
CA SER A 380 1.69 -36.50 -1.56
C SER A 380 1.64 -36.10 -0.08
N ARG A 381 0.67 -35.27 0.32
CA ARG A 381 0.46 -34.88 1.72
C ARG A 381 0.14 -36.09 2.61
N GLN A 382 -0.70 -37.02 2.13
CA GLN A 382 -1.00 -38.25 2.87
C GLN A 382 0.26 -39.11 3.05
N HIS A 383 1.11 -39.22 2.03
CA HIS A 383 2.38 -39.93 2.11
C HIS A 383 3.35 -39.26 3.10
N GLN A 384 3.48 -37.92 3.06
CA GLN A 384 4.29 -37.17 4.02
C GLN A 384 3.79 -37.35 5.46
N MET A 385 2.47 -37.37 5.68
CA MET A 385 1.89 -37.60 7.00
C MET A 385 2.25 -39.00 7.53
N GLN A 386 2.17 -40.02 6.69
CA GLN A 386 2.61 -41.38 7.04
C GLN A 386 4.11 -41.44 7.37
N LEU A 387 4.94 -40.70 6.65
CA LEU A 387 6.37 -40.62 6.92
C LEU A 387 6.64 -39.94 8.27
N VAL A 388 5.97 -38.83 8.56
CA VAL A 388 6.08 -38.14 9.86
C VAL A 388 5.63 -39.06 10.99
N ASP A 389 4.51 -39.76 10.85
CA ASP A 389 4.04 -40.75 11.84
C ASP A 389 5.09 -41.84 12.08
N SER A 390 5.76 -42.32 11.02
CA SER A 390 6.83 -43.31 11.16
C SER A 390 8.05 -42.75 11.91
N ILE A 391 8.43 -41.48 11.67
CA ILE A 391 9.52 -40.80 12.38
C ILE A 391 9.18 -40.59 13.85
N VAL A 392 7.94 -40.19 14.15
CA VAL A 392 7.45 -40.03 15.53
C VAL A 392 7.52 -41.37 16.27
N ARG A 393 7.04 -42.46 15.65
CA ARG A 393 7.15 -43.82 16.21
C ARG A 393 8.60 -44.24 16.45
N GLN A 394 9.51 -43.97 15.49
CA GLN A 394 10.94 -44.26 15.65
C GLN A 394 11.57 -43.45 16.79
N ARG A 395 11.29 -42.14 16.85
CA ARG A 395 11.74 -41.24 17.92
C ARG A 395 11.28 -41.76 19.29
N ASP A 396 10.01 -42.14 19.41
CA ASP A 396 9.44 -42.61 20.67
C ASP A 396 10.02 -43.97 21.08
N MET A 397 10.25 -44.87 20.11
CA MET A 397 10.93 -46.15 20.33
C MET A 397 12.37 -45.96 20.82
N TYR A 398 13.17 -45.08 20.19
CA TYR A 398 14.52 -44.76 20.65
C TYR A 398 14.54 -44.10 22.03
N ARG A 399 13.55 -43.24 22.32
CA ARG A 399 13.42 -42.62 23.65
C ARG A 399 13.17 -43.68 24.73
N ILE A 400 12.30 -44.66 24.46
CA ILE A 400 12.03 -45.77 25.38
C ILE A 400 13.31 -46.60 25.62
N LEU A 401 14.02 -46.99 24.56
CA LEU A 401 15.29 -47.72 24.68
C LEU A 401 16.33 -46.95 25.51
N LEU A 402 16.47 -45.64 25.29
CA LEU A 402 17.41 -44.82 26.04
C LEU A 402 17.03 -44.74 27.52
N SER A 403 15.74 -44.58 27.83
CA SER A 403 15.24 -44.55 29.21
C SER A 403 15.48 -45.87 29.96
N GLN A 404 15.31 -47.02 29.29
CA GLN A 404 15.58 -48.35 29.86
C GLN A 404 17.08 -48.57 30.12
N THR A 405 17.95 -48.05 29.25
CA THR A 405 19.40 -48.27 29.35
C THR A 405 20.07 -47.36 30.38
N THR A 406 19.57 -46.13 30.55
CA THR A 406 20.26 -45.09 31.34
C THR A 406 19.62 -44.86 32.73
N GLY A 407 18.44 -45.43 33.00
CA GLY A 407 17.73 -45.25 34.26
C GLY A 407 17.20 -43.82 34.51
N VAL A 408 17.38 -42.90 33.56
CA VAL A 408 16.87 -41.53 33.61
C VAL A 408 15.53 -41.46 32.88
N ALA A 409 14.44 -41.26 33.62
CA ALA A 409 13.12 -41.05 33.06
C ALA A 409 13.02 -39.64 32.44
N ILE A 410 13.02 -39.55 31.11
CA ILE A 410 12.77 -38.29 30.40
C ILE A 410 11.25 -38.06 30.38
N PRO A 411 10.72 -36.96 30.97
CA PRO A 411 9.28 -36.76 31.12
C PRO A 411 8.52 -36.74 29.78
N LEU A 412 7.36 -37.39 29.77
CA LEU A 412 6.36 -37.27 28.72
C LEU A 412 5.79 -35.84 28.73
N HIS A 413 6.26 -34.96 27.83
CA HIS A 413 5.37 -33.93 27.32
C HIS A 413 4.42 -34.60 26.32
N ALA A 414 3.43 -35.29 26.89
CA ALA A 414 2.27 -35.74 26.16
C ALA A 414 1.56 -34.51 25.62
N SER A 415 1.30 -34.56 24.32
CA SER A 415 0.55 -33.61 23.53
C SER A 415 -0.89 -33.54 24.03
N SER A 416 -1.14 -32.71 25.04
CA SER A 416 -2.45 -32.10 25.30
C SER A 416 -2.49 -30.79 24.53
N LEU A 417 -2.71 -30.88 23.22
CA LEU A 417 -3.09 -29.74 22.38
C LEU A 417 -4.55 -29.93 21.96
N ASP A 418 -5.43 -30.13 22.94
CA ASP A 418 -6.79 -29.67 22.83
C ASP A 418 -6.87 -28.39 23.67
N ASP A 419 -7.32 -27.31 23.03
CA ASP A 419 -7.63 -25.99 23.59
C ASP A 419 -6.46 -25.00 23.82
N VAL A 420 -5.86 -24.53 22.71
CA VAL A 420 -5.45 -23.11 22.63
C VAL A 420 -5.96 -22.56 21.30
N SER A 421 -6.96 -21.69 21.43
CA SER A 421 -7.56 -20.87 20.38
C SER A 421 -6.51 -20.20 19.50
N LEU A 422 -6.44 -20.62 18.23
CA LEU A 422 -5.81 -19.85 17.16
C LEU A 422 -6.72 -18.67 16.82
N ALA A 423 -6.42 -17.52 17.44
CA ALA A 423 -6.95 -16.24 17.01
C ALA A 423 -6.51 -15.96 15.56
N SER A 424 -7.48 -16.09 14.66
CA SER A 424 -7.83 -15.10 13.63
C SER A 424 -6.67 -14.31 13.01
N THR A 425 -6.10 -14.82 11.92
CA THR A 425 -5.58 -13.96 10.84
C THR A 425 -6.73 -13.57 9.90
N PRO A 426 -6.78 -12.33 9.37
CA PRO A 426 -7.96 -11.81 8.70
C PRO A 426 -8.20 -12.48 7.34
N LYS A 427 -9.45 -12.89 7.12
CA LYS A 427 -10.01 -13.18 5.79
C LYS A 427 -9.84 -11.96 4.89
N ARG A 428 -9.08 -12.11 3.81
CA ARG A 428 -9.18 -11.24 2.63
C ARG A 428 -10.41 -11.66 1.83
N PRO A 429 -11.33 -10.76 1.45
CA PRO A 429 -12.48 -11.13 0.63
C PRO A 429 -12.01 -11.44 -0.78
N SER A 430 -12.27 -12.67 -1.24
CA SER A 430 -12.19 -13.07 -2.63
C SER A 430 -13.45 -12.63 -3.35
N THR A 431 -13.40 -11.47 -4.00
CA THR A 431 -14.31 -11.16 -5.11
C THR A 431 -13.76 -11.79 -6.38
N SER A 432 -14.59 -12.60 -7.02
CA SER A 432 -14.43 -13.10 -8.38
C SER A 432 -14.08 -11.97 -9.35
N GLN A 433 -13.01 -12.12 -10.15
CA GLN A 433 -12.93 -11.57 -11.51
C GLN A 433 -11.70 -12.10 -12.28
N THR A 434 -12.02 -12.79 -13.38
CA THR A 434 -11.41 -12.72 -14.72
C THR A 434 -9.90 -12.53 -14.88
N VAL A 435 -9.33 -13.54 -15.52
CA VAL A 435 -8.01 -13.62 -16.16
C VAL A 435 -7.70 -12.37 -17.00
N SER A 436 -6.63 -11.67 -16.65
CA SER A 436 -5.85 -10.82 -17.55
C SER A 436 -4.37 -11.12 -17.34
N THR A 437 -3.73 -11.60 -18.40
CA THR A 437 -2.30 -11.91 -18.51
C THR A 437 -1.44 -10.65 -18.32
N PRO A 438 -0.29 -10.73 -17.63
CA PRO A 438 0.80 -9.79 -17.88
C PRO A 438 2.10 -10.47 -18.34
N ALA A 439 2.76 -9.79 -19.26
CA ALA A 439 4.06 -10.09 -19.86
C ALA A 439 5.22 -10.02 -18.83
N PRO A 440 6.41 -10.56 -19.15
CA PRO A 440 7.48 -10.79 -18.17
C PRO A 440 8.27 -9.50 -17.88
N VAL A 441 8.39 -9.16 -16.60
CA VAL A 441 9.29 -8.11 -16.09
C VAL A 441 10.45 -8.81 -15.37
N PRO A 442 11.72 -8.38 -15.56
CA PRO A 442 12.86 -9.07 -14.96
C PRO A 442 12.84 -8.94 -13.43
N VAL A 443 12.98 -10.09 -12.77
CA VAL A 443 13.09 -10.19 -11.31
C VAL A 443 14.44 -9.62 -10.89
N ILE A 444 14.43 -8.42 -10.30
CA ILE A 444 15.59 -7.90 -9.57
C ILE A 444 15.60 -8.63 -8.22
N GLU A 445 16.52 -9.60 -8.06
CA GLU A 445 16.75 -10.26 -6.77
C GLU A 445 17.13 -9.20 -5.72
N SER A 446 16.39 -9.15 -4.62
CA SER A 446 16.71 -8.32 -3.46
C SER A 446 18.12 -8.64 -2.95
N THR A 447 18.87 -7.62 -2.55
CA THR A 447 20.20 -7.75 -1.95
C THR A 447 20.20 -8.69 -0.73
N GLU A 448 19.09 -8.75 0.00
CA GLU A 448 18.90 -9.69 1.12
C GLU A 448 18.84 -11.15 0.66
N ALA A 449 18.32 -11.43 -0.54
CA ALA A 449 18.28 -12.78 -1.09
C ALA A 449 19.67 -13.27 -1.54
N ILE A 450 20.51 -12.36 -2.00
CA ILE A 450 21.92 -12.64 -2.35
C ILE A 450 22.72 -12.91 -1.08
N GLU A 451 22.53 -12.10 -0.04
CA GLU A 451 23.20 -12.26 1.25
C GLU A 451 22.77 -13.56 1.97
N ALA A 452 21.48 -13.90 1.93
CA ALA A 452 20.96 -15.15 2.45
C ALA A 452 21.52 -16.38 1.71
N LYS A 453 21.66 -16.33 0.38
CA LYS A 453 22.30 -17.39 -0.41
C LYS A 453 23.79 -17.53 -0.08
N ALA A 454 24.49 -16.41 0.15
CA ALA A 454 25.90 -16.42 0.54
C ALA A 454 26.10 -17.03 1.94
N ALA A 455 25.27 -16.66 2.91
CA ALA A 455 25.29 -17.22 4.26
C ALA A 455 25.00 -18.73 4.26
N LEU A 456 24.03 -19.17 3.44
CA LEU A 456 23.69 -20.59 3.31
C LEU A 456 24.85 -21.41 2.71
N LYS A 457 25.57 -20.84 1.73
CA LYS A 457 26.76 -21.46 1.13
C LYS A 457 27.91 -21.58 2.14
N GLN A 458 28.15 -20.55 2.96
CA GLN A 458 29.16 -20.61 4.02
C GLN A 458 28.82 -21.67 5.07
N LEU A 459 27.54 -21.80 5.44
CA LEU A 459 27.09 -22.82 6.40
C LEU A 459 27.30 -24.24 5.85
N GLN A 460 27.02 -24.46 4.56
CA GLN A 460 27.27 -25.73 3.88
C GLN A 460 28.76 -26.07 3.81
N GLU A 461 29.61 -25.08 3.57
CA GLU A 461 31.07 -25.28 3.52
C GLU A 461 31.66 -25.60 4.90
N ILE A 462 31.18 -24.92 5.96
CA ILE A 462 31.52 -25.24 7.35
C ILE A 462 31.06 -26.66 7.70
N PHE A 463 29.86 -27.04 7.28
CA PHE A 463 29.30 -28.38 7.52
C PHE A 463 30.11 -29.48 6.82
N GLU A 464 30.48 -29.29 5.55
CA GLU A 464 31.32 -30.24 4.81
C GLU A 464 32.74 -30.32 5.37
N ASN A 465 33.32 -29.19 5.83
CA ASN A 465 34.60 -29.19 6.53
C ASN A 465 34.54 -29.89 7.89
N TYR A 466 33.45 -29.74 8.64
CA TYR A 466 33.22 -30.46 9.89
C TYR A 466 33.11 -31.97 9.64
N LYS A 467 32.39 -32.37 8.59
CA LYS A 467 32.24 -33.77 8.17
C LYS A 467 33.58 -34.40 7.74
N LYS A 468 34.45 -33.64 7.07
CA LYS A 468 35.80 -34.07 6.69
C LYS A 468 36.77 -34.19 7.86
N LYS A 469 36.62 -33.38 8.92
CA LYS A 469 37.46 -33.45 10.13
C LYS A 469 37.07 -34.57 11.10
N LYS A 470 35.90 -35.20 10.90
CA LYS A 470 35.34 -36.25 11.77
C LYS A 470 35.43 -37.66 11.16
N LYS A 471 36.01 -37.77 9.96
CA LYS A 471 36.53 -39.00 9.35
C LYS A 471 38.05 -38.92 9.37
#